data_AF-A0AAV3R245-F1
#
_entry.id   AF-A0AAV3R245-F1
#
_cell.length_a   1.000
_cell.length_b   1.000
_cell.length_c   1.000
_cell.angle_alpha   90.00
_cell.angle_beta   90.00
_cell.angle_gamma   90.00
#
_symmetry.space_group_name_H-M   'P 1'
#
loop_
_entity.id
_entity.type
_entity.pdbx_description
1 polymer ?
#
loop_
_entity_poly.entity_id
_entity_poly.type
_entity_poly.pdbx_seq_one_letter_code
_entity_poly.pdbx_strand_id
1 'polypeptide(L)'
;MDTSSLIKLALPYEKRGHQSWDDRGRANIAKIFVTYNKKFNIQAIQFVYVENGNYVLSEKHGKNADSDNFAVLGDGSLFAGFHGTFHCFTGDMGSIGVYINPMYDTSKNKVTSK
;
A
#
# COMPACT_ATOMS: atom_id res chain seq x y z
N MET A 1 2.12 11.75 10.88
CA MET A 1 2.16 12.52 9.62
C MET A 1 0.87 13.31 9.52
N ASP A 2 0.91 14.56 9.07
CA ASP A 2 -0.33 15.29 8.72
C ASP A 2 -0.91 14.71 7.42
N THR A 3 -2.15 14.21 7.47
CA THR A 3 -2.81 13.54 6.35
C THR A 3 -3.74 14.47 5.54
N SER A 4 -3.90 15.72 5.97
CA SER A 4 -4.82 16.69 5.36
C SER A 4 -4.37 17.13 3.96
N SER A 5 -3.06 17.08 3.68
CA SER A 5 -2.44 17.42 2.40
C SER A 5 -2.30 16.25 1.43
N LEU A 6 -2.72 15.04 1.83
CA LEU A 6 -2.56 13.85 0.98
C LEU A 6 -3.52 13.86 -0.19
N ILE A 7 -2.96 13.62 -1.37
CA ILE A 7 -3.74 13.45 -2.60
C ILE A 7 -4.08 11.97 -2.72
N LYS A 8 -5.38 11.62 -2.65
CA LYS A 8 -5.88 10.27 -2.94
C LYS A 8 -5.96 10.08 -4.45
N LEU A 9 -5.19 9.15 -4.99
CA LEU A 9 -5.22 8.76 -6.40
C LEU A 9 -5.89 7.40 -6.58
N ALA A 10 -6.62 7.28 -7.69
CA ALA A 10 -7.62 6.26 -7.96
C ALA A 10 -8.73 6.24 -6.89
N LEU A 11 -9.99 6.11 -7.31
CA LEU A 11 -11.08 5.88 -6.38
C LEU A 11 -11.23 4.36 -6.20
N PRO A 12 -11.51 3.89 -4.96
CA PRO A 12 -11.78 2.48 -4.75
C PRO A 12 -12.98 2.06 -5.60
N TYR A 13 -12.92 0.86 -6.17
CA TYR A 13 -14.06 0.29 -6.87
C TYR A 13 -15.16 -0.08 -5.87
N GLU A 14 -16.11 0.83 -5.66
CA GLU A 14 -17.21 0.67 -4.70
C GLU A 14 -18.44 0.01 -5.36
N LYS A 15 -18.41 -1.30 -5.53
CA LYS A 15 -19.61 -2.09 -5.87
C LYS A 15 -19.94 -3.12 -4.80
N ARG A 16 -21.21 -3.50 -4.74
CA ARG A 16 -21.71 -4.59 -3.89
C ARG A 16 -20.83 -5.85 -4.05
N GLY A 17 -20.47 -6.46 -2.93
CA GLY A 17 -19.59 -7.64 -2.94
C GLY A 17 -18.11 -7.31 -2.99
N HIS A 18 -17.70 -6.08 -2.65
CA HIS A 18 -16.29 -5.72 -2.43
C HIS A 18 -16.08 -5.18 -1.02
N GLN A 19 -14.97 -5.59 -0.39
CA GLN A 19 -14.48 -5.05 0.86
C GLN A 19 -13.34 -4.08 0.57
N SER A 20 -13.43 -2.87 1.10
CA SER A 20 -12.40 -1.84 0.98
C SER A 20 -11.41 -1.89 2.14
N TRP A 21 -10.21 -1.38 1.89
CA TRP A 21 -9.18 -1.14 2.88
C TRP A 21 -8.50 0.21 2.62
N ASP A 22 -7.99 0.84 3.67
CA ASP A 22 -7.40 2.18 3.59
C ASP A 22 -6.27 2.35 4.64
N ASP A 23 -5.01 2.32 4.19
CA ASP A 23 -3.81 2.54 5.01
C ASP A 23 -3.31 4.00 4.94
N ARG A 24 -4.21 4.97 4.78
CA ARG A 24 -3.87 6.40 4.71
C ARG A 24 -2.93 6.83 5.83
N GLY A 25 -1.87 7.55 5.47
CA GLY A 25 -0.91 8.15 6.40
C GLY A 25 0.27 7.25 6.78
N ARG A 26 0.31 6.01 6.30
CA ARG A 26 1.43 5.08 6.52
C ARG A 26 2.46 5.21 5.39
N ALA A 27 3.43 6.10 5.58
CA ALA A 27 4.19 6.72 4.49
C ALA A 27 5.63 6.23 4.24
N ASN A 28 6.05 5.09 4.79
CA ASN A 28 7.39 4.54 4.56
C ASN A 28 7.27 3.04 4.39
N ILE A 29 7.45 2.54 3.18
CA ILE A 29 7.31 1.11 2.88
C ILE A 29 8.69 0.53 2.58
N ALA A 30 9.07 -0.48 3.35
CA ALA A 30 10.28 -1.26 3.10
C ALA A 30 10.02 -2.38 2.07
N LYS A 31 8.83 -2.98 2.11
CA LYS A 31 8.50 -4.13 1.27
C LYS A 31 6.99 -4.23 1.03
N ILE A 32 6.61 -4.67 -0.15
CA ILE A 32 5.24 -5.06 -0.48
C ILE A 32 5.26 -6.55 -0.80
N PHE A 33 4.43 -7.32 -0.11
CA PHE A 33 4.16 -8.71 -0.43
C PHE A 33 2.88 -8.79 -1.26
N VAL A 34 2.97 -9.41 -2.42
CA VAL A 34 1.82 -9.68 -3.27
C VAL A 34 1.61 -11.19 -3.32
N THR A 35 0.43 -11.62 -2.89
CA THR A 35 0.00 -13.02 -2.93
C THR A 35 -0.89 -13.22 -4.15
N TYR A 36 -0.56 -14.18 -5.01
CA TYR A 36 -1.31 -14.45 -6.23
C TYR A 36 -1.46 -15.96 -6.50
N ASN A 37 -2.44 -16.31 -7.32
CA ASN A 37 -2.64 -17.69 -7.77
C ASN A 37 -2.81 -17.70 -9.31
N LYS A 38 -2.36 -18.76 -9.98
CA LYS A 38 -2.53 -18.90 -11.44
C LYS A 38 -4.01 -18.96 -11.88
N LYS A 39 -4.90 -19.39 -10.98
CA LYS A 39 -6.35 -19.55 -11.22
C LYS A 39 -7.16 -18.31 -10.80
N PHE A 40 -6.68 -17.55 -9.83
CA PHE A 40 -7.35 -16.41 -9.21
C PHE A 40 -6.29 -15.33 -9.01
N ASN A 41 -6.45 -14.14 -9.62
CA ASN A 41 -5.42 -13.11 -9.85
C ASN A 41 -4.61 -12.70 -8.60
N ILE A 42 -4.53 -11.40 -8.27
CA ILE A 42 -3.95 -10.98 -6.99
C ILE A 42 -4.98 -11.30 -5.91
N GLN A 43 -4.62 -12.13 -4.94
CA GLN A 43 -5.51 -12.60 -3.88
C GLN A 43 -5.31 -11.84 -2.57
N ALA A 44 -4.10 -11.33 -2.33
CA ALA A 44 -3.83 -10.49 -1.19
C ALA A 44 -2.62 -9.57 -1.41
N ILE A 45 -2.57 -8.51 -0.62
CA ILE A 45 -1.43 -7.61 -0.51
C ILE A 45 -1.12 -7.32 0.95
N GLN A 46 0.16 -7.23 1.29
CA GLN A 46 0.67 -6.84 2.60
C GLN A 46 1.83 -5.87 2.44
N PHE A 47 2.00 -5.01 3.43
CA PHE A 47 3.03 -3.98 3.45
C PHE A 47 3.89 -4.13 4.69
N VAL A 48 5.19 -4.00 4.53
CA VAL A 48 6.12 -3.79 5.63
C VAL A 48 6.39 -2.30 5.70
N TYR A 49 5.88 -1.65 6.72
CA TYR A 49 6.11 -0.24 6.98
C TYR A 49 7.34 -0.04 7.87
N VAL A 50 7.96 1.14 7.77
CA VAL A 50 8.97 1.61 8.72
C VAL A 50 8.33 2.65 9.62
N GLU A 51 8.00 2.25 10.84
CA GLU A 51 7.33 3.08 11.85
C GLU A 51 8.26 3.27 13.05
N ASN A 52 8.66 4.52 13.32
CA ASN A 52 9.61 4.86 14.38
C ASN A 52 10.92 4.05 14.34
N GLY A 53 11.42 3.78 13.12
CA GLY A 53 12.64 2.99 12.89
C GLY A 53 12.45 1.47 12.92
N ASN A 54 11.25 0.97 13.21
CA ASN A 54 10.95 -0.45 13.27
C ASN A 54 10.17 -0.93 12.04
N TYR A 55 10.44 -2.17 11.63
CA TYR A 55 9.66 -2.83 10.58
C TYR A 55 8.35 -3.37 11.16
N VAL A 56 7.23 -2.86 10.66
CA VAL A 56 5.86 -3.24 11.08
C VAL A 56 5.12 -3.85 9.90
N LEU A 57 4.73 -5.12 10.02
CA LEU A 57 3.91 -5.79 9.00
C LEU A 57 2.44 -5.36 9.12
N SER A 58 1.82 -4.97 8.02
CA SER A 58 0.40 -4.66 7.95
C SER A 58 -0.45 -5.91 8.13
N GLU A 59 -1.73 -5.68 8.42
CA GLU A 59 -2.74 -6.70 8.18
C GLU A 59 -2.71 -7.17 6.72
N LYS A 60 -3.14 -8.40 6.50
CA LYS A 60 -3.30 -8.95 5.16
C LYS A 60 -4.59 -8.45 4.55
N HIS A 61 -4.47 -7.67 3.49
CA HIS A 61 -5.62 -7.19 2.72
C HIS A 61 -5.92 -8.21 1.63
N GLY A 62 -7.06 -8.89 1.72
CA GLY A 62 -7.45 -9.97 0.80
C GLY A 62 -7.59 -11.33 1.49
N LYS A 63 -7.43 -12.42 0.75
CA LYS A 63 -7.61 -13.79 1.27
C LYS A 63 -6.37 -14.35 1.97
N ASN A 64 -6.60 -15.13 3.02
CA ASN A 64 -5.61 -16.04 3.59
C ASN A 64 -5.64 -17.35 2.79
N ALA A 65 -4.89 -17.41 1.71
CA ALA A 65 -4.71 -18.61 0.91
C ALA A 65 -3.23 -19.02 0.87
N ASP A 66 -2.98 -20.32 0.75
CA ASP A 66 -1.65 -20.85 0.43
C ASP A 66 -1.38 -20.57 -1.06
N SER A 67 -0.73 -19.44 -1.33
CA SER A 67 -0.44 -18.97 -2.69
C SER A 67 0.99 -18.49 -2.83
N ASP A 68 1.43 -18.37 -4.08
CA ASP A 68 2.75 -17.84 -4.42
C ASP A 68 2.86 -16.39 -3.97
N ASN A 69 4.03 -16.03 -3.43
CA ASN A 69 4.32 -14.69 -2.96
C ASN A 69 5.53 -14.14 -3.71
N PHE A 70 5.43 -12.92 -4.22
CA PHE A 70 6.61 -12.15 -4.59
C PHE A 70 6.69 -10.88 -3.76
N ALA A 71 7.92 -10.44 -3.52
CA ALA A 71 8.21 -9.25 -2.73
C ALA A 71 8.82 -8.17 -3.63
N VAL A 72 8.29 -6.95 -3.52
CA VAL A 72 8.86 -5.75 -4.13
C VAL A 72 9.48 -4.90 -3.03
N LEU A 73 10.71 -4.43 -3.21
CA LEU A 73 11.33 -3.48 -2.28
C LEU A 73 10.75 -2.08 -2.53
N GLY A 74 10.35 -1.41 -1.45
CA GLY A 74 9.93 -0.02 -1.52
C GLY A 74 11.13 0.91 -1.51
N ASP A 75 11.12 1.92 -2.38
CA ASP A 75 12.06 3.05 -2.35
C ASP A 75 11.34 4.28 -1.80
N GLY A 76 11.62 4.56 -0.53
CA GLY A 76 11.40 5.89 0.05
C GLY A 76 9.96 6.27 0.44
N SER A 77 9.83 7.54 0.78
CA SER A 77 8.66 8.19 1.40
C SER A 77 7.70 8.85 0.40
N LEU A 78 7.79 8.47 -0.88
CA LEU A 78 6.93 9.01 -1.94
C LEU A 78 5.45 8.63 -1.74
N PHE A 79 5.23 7.41 -1.28
CA PHE A 79 3.89 6.88 -1.06
C PHE A 79 3.47 7.11 0.40
N ALA A 80 2.33 7.76 0.59
CA ALA A 80 1.78 8.12 1.89
C ALA A 80 0.70 7.16 2.39
N GLY A 81 0.68 5.95 1.85
CA GLY A 81 -0.33 4.94 2.11
C GLY A 81 -0.98 4.45 0.82
N PHE A 82 -1.71 3.35 0.94
CA PHE A 82 -2.41 2.72 -0.16
C PHE A 82 -3.85 2.46 0.26
N HIS A 83 -4.70 2.25 -0.72
CA HIS A 83 -6.08 1.83 -0.51
C HIS A 83 -6.51 0.94 -1.65
N GLY A 84 -7.63 0.26 -1.51
CA GLY A 84 -8.12 -0.60 -2.57
C GLY A 84 -9.32 -1.41 -2.16
N THR A 85 -9.66 -2.39 -3.00
CA THR A 85 -10.79 -3.28 -2.77
C THR A 85 -10.47 -4.71 -3.16
N PHE A 86 -11.10 -5.66 -2.46
CA PHE A 86 -11.13 -7.07 -2.82
C PHE A 86 -12.56 -7.53 -2.97
N HIS A 87 -12.81 -8.42 -3.92
CA HIS A 87 -14.13 -9.04 -4.07
C HIS A 87 -14.37 -10.02 -2.92
N CYS A 88 -15.45 -9.85 -2.14
CA CYS A 88 -15.71 -10.61 -0.91
C CYS A 88 -15.79 -12.13 -1.17
N PHE A 89 -16.35 -12.53 -2.31
CA PHE A 89 -16.58 -13.94 -2.64
C PHE A 89 -15.36 -14.62 -3.29
N THR A 90 -14.85 -14.06 -4.39
CA THR A 90 -13.71 -14.66 -5.12
C THR A 90 -12.37 -14.32 -4.49
N GLY A 91 -12.28 -13.22 -3.74
CA GLY A 91 -11.04 -12.74 -3.10
C GLY A 91 -10.06 -12.08 -4.06
N ASP A 92 -10.47 -11.85 -5.30
CA ASP A 92 -9.63 -11.19 -6.28
C ASP A 92 -9.56 -9.69 -5.97
N MET A 93 -8.39 -9.09 -6.17
CA MET A 93 -8.21 -7.65 -6.06
C MET A 93 -9.07 -6.93 -7.11
N GLY A 94 -9.98 -6.08 -6.64
CA GLY A 94 -10.85 -5.27 -7.49
C GLY A 94 -10.21 -3.95 -7.89
N SER A 95 -9.49 -3.31 -6.97
CA SER A 95 -8.78 -2.05 -7.23
C SER A 95 -7.63 -1.83 -6.26
N ILE A 96 -6.63 -1.06 -6.71
CA ILE A 96 -5.58 -0.51 -5.87
C ILE A 96 -5.39 0.95 -6.23
N GLY A 97 -5.22 1.78 -5.21
CA GLY A 97 -4.90 3.19 -5.31
C GLY A 97 -3.88 3.59 -4.26
N VAL A 98 -3.41 4.82 -4.36
CA VAL A 98 -2.27 5.30 -3.58
C VAL A 98 -2.54 6.72 -3.09
N TYR A 99 -2.05 7.01 -1.89
CA TYR A 99 -1.94 8.37 -1.40
C TYR A 99 -0.56 8.89 -1.73
N ILE A 100 -0.48 10.03 -2.41
CA ILE A 100 0.78 10.72 -2.66
C ILE A 100 0.86 11.91 -1.73
N ASN A 101 2.03 12.09 -1.11
CA ASN A 101 2.37 13.35 -0.47
C ASN A 101 3.12 14.24 -1.46
N PRO A 102 2.46 15.25 -2.06
CA PRO A 102 3.13 16.16 -2.99
C PRO A 102 4.19 17.02 -2.30
N MET A 103 4.15 17.13 -0.97
CA MET A 103 5.16 17.82 -0.18
C MET A 103 6.25 16.85 0.26
N TYR A 104 7.05 16.37 -0.70
CA TYR A 104 8.38 15.89 -0.37
C TYR A 104 9.22 17.10 0.05
N ASP A 105 9.78 17.07 1.26
CA ASP A 105 10.60 18.15 1.80
C ASP A 105 11.92 18.26 1.00
N THR A 106 11.95 19.18 0.04
CA THR A 106 13.15 19.49 -0.77
C THR A 106 14.30 20.04 0.06
N SER A 107 14.09 20.42 1.33
CA SER A 107 15.16 20.87 2.22
C SER A 107 16.14 19.75 2.62
N LYS A 108 15.75 18.48 2.49
CA LYS A 108 16.62 17.32 2.77
C LYS A 108 17.65 17.00 1.69
N ASN A 109 17.56 17.66 0.52
CA ASN A 109 18.54 17.54 -0.57
C ASN A 109 19.54 18.72 -0.62
N LYS A 110 19.59 19.57 0.42
CA LYS A 110 20.71 20.51 0.56
C LYS A 110 21.97 19.73 0.93
N VAL A 111 22.68 19.28 -0.09
CA VAL A 111 24.10 18.90 0.02
C VAL A 111 24.82 20.08 0.64
N THR A 112 25.39 19.88 1.82
CA THR A 112 26.34 20.81 2.42
C THR A 112 27.59 20.83 1.55
N SER A 113 27.68 21.80 0.64
CA SER A 113 28.95 22.18 0.04
C SER A 113 29.82 22.76 1.14
N LYS A 114 30.87 22.02 1.53
CA LYS A 114 32.01 22.58 2.27
C LYS A 114 32.89 23.39 1.33
#